data_AF-A0A2X3E0Z8-F1
#
_entry.id   AF-A0A2X3E0Z8-F1
#
_cell.length_a   1.000
_cell.length_b   1.000
_cell.length_c   1.000
_cell.angle_alpha   90.00
_cell.angle_beta   90.00
_cell.angle_gamma   90.00
#
_symmetry.space_group_name_H-M   'P 1'
#
loop_
_entity.id
_entity.type
_entity.pdbx_description
1 polymer ?
#
loop_
_entity_poly.entity_id
_entity_poly.type
_entity_poly.pdbx_seq_one_letter_code
_entity_poly.pdbx_strand_id
1 'polypeptide(L)'
;MLEQMGIAAKAASWQLALLSSREKNQVLEKIADYLEAQTDVILRANAEDLAEARANGLSEAMLDRLALTPARLSGIASDVRQVCNLADPVGQVIDGGLLDSGLRIERRRVPLG
;
A
#
# COMPACT_ATOMS: atom_id res chain seq x y z
N MET A 1 -19.93 10.25 -6.40
CA MET A 1 -18.45 10.13 -6.46
C MET A 1 -17.94 9.08 -5.47
N LEU A 2 -18.13 9.26 -4.16
CA LEU A 2 -17.63 8.29 -3.15
C LEU A 2 -18.18 6.87 -3.33
N GLU A 3 -19.47 6.71 -3.60
CA GLU A 3 -20.06 5.38 -3.86
C GLU A 3 -19.46 4.69 -5.08
N GLN A 4 -19.21 5.44 -6.15
CA GLN A 4 -18.58 4.92 -7.37
C GLN A 4 -17.13 4.48 -7.12
N MET A 5 -16.38 5.25 -6.32
CA MET A 5 -15.03 4.86 -5.88
C MET A 5 -15.07 3.57 -5.05
N GLY A 6 -16.05 3.42 -4.15
CA GLY A 6 -16.24 2.20 -3.37
C GLY A 6 -16.57 0.99 -4.24
N ILE A 7 -17.46 1.14 -5.23
CA ILE A 7 -17.78 0.09 -6.21
C ILE A 7 -16.54 -0.31 -7.00
N ALA A 8 -15.77 0.65 -7.49
CA ALA A 8 -14.54 0.39 -8.23
C ALA A 8 -13.48 -0.32 -7.38
N ALA A 9 -13.27 0.14 -6.13
CA ALA A 9 -12.35 -0.49 -5.19
C ALA A 9 -12.78 -1.94 -4.89
N LYS A 10 -14.08 -2.19 -4.71
CA LYS A 10 -14.60 -3.54 -4.47
C LYS A 10 -14.41 -4.46 -5.67
N ALA A 11 -14.61 -3.96 -6.88
CA ALA A 11 -14.37 -4.73 -8.10
C ALA A 11 -12.87 -5.07 -8.25
N ALA A 12 -11.98 -4.11 -7.98
CA ALA A 12 -10.53 -4.31 -8.05
C ALA A 12 -10.00 -5.28 -6.98
N SER A 13 -10.60 -5.29 -5.78
CA SER A 13 -10.12 -6.12 -4.68
C SER A 13 -10.22 -7.61 -4.96
N TRP A 14 -11.23 -8.03 -5.73
CA TRP A 14 -11.34 -9.42 -6.19
C TRP A 14 -10.17 -9.86 -7.06
N GLN A 15 -9.72 -9.00 -7.98
CA GLN A 15 -8.55 -9.29 -8.81
C GLN A 15 -7.27 -9.27 -7.97
N LEU A 16 -7.13 -8.28 -7.08
CA LEU A 16 -5.96 -8.14 -6.22
C LEU A 16 -5.79 -9.32 -5.26
N ALA A 17 -6.88 -9.86 -4.72
CA ALA A 17 -6.86 -11.00 -3.81
C ALA A 17 -6.37 -12.31 -4.47
N LEU A 18 -6.41 -12.40 -5.80
CA LEU A 18 -5.97 -13.57 -6.57
C LEU A 18 -4.50 -13.49 -7.01
N LEU A 19 -3.85 -12.33 -6.88
CA LEU A 19 -2.46 -12.17 -7.29
C LEU A 19 -1.53 -12.99 -6.40
N SER A 20 -0.53 -13.61 -7.04
CA SER A 20 0.56 -14.25 -6.33
C SER A 20 1.42 -13.23 -5.57
N SER A 21 2.14 -13.68 -4.55
CA SER A 21 3.10 -12.83 -3.82
C SER A 21 4.15 -12.22 -4.77
N ARG A 22 4.55 -12.97 -5.80
CA ARG A 22 5.49 -12.48 -6.83
C ARG A 22 4.93 -11.30 -7.62
N GLU A 23 3.68 -11.40 -8.08
CA GLU A 23 3.04 -10.30 -8.84
C GLU A 23 2.83 -9.08 -7.96
N LYS A 24 2.38 -9.27 -6.71
CA LYS A 24 2.24 -8.17 -5.74
C LYS A 24 3.58 -7.47 -5.50
N ASN A 25 4.65 -8.23 -5.28
CA ASN A 25 5.98 -7.67 -5.08
C ASN A 25 6.52 -6.95 -6.32
N GLN A 26 6.26 -7.45 -7.53
CA GLN A 26 6.63 -6.73 -8.77
C GLN A 26 5.95 -5.36 -8.87
N VAL A 27 4.68 -5.26 -8.46
CA VAL A 27 3.97 -3.98 -8.41
C VAL A 27 4.60 -3.04 -7.37
N LEU A 28 4.93 -3.54 -6.18
CA LEU A 28 5.56 -2.75 -5.12
C LEU A 28 6.95 -2.23 -5.55
N GLU A 29 7.79 -3.08 -6.16
CA GLU A 29 9.08 -2.66 -6.73
C GLU A 29 8.90 -1.55 -7.77
N LYS A 30 7.90 -1.70 -8.67
CA LYS A 30 7.61 -0.65 -9.65
C LYS A 30 7.17 0.65 -9.00
N ILE A 31 6.36 0.60 -7.95
CA ILE A 31 5.97 1.80 -7.21
C ILE A 31 7.21 2.48 -6.63
N ALA A 32 8.12 1.73 -6.00
CA ALA A 32 9.36 2.28 -5.45
C ALA A 32 10.23 2.93 -6.55
N ASP A 33 10.39 2.26 -7.69
CA ASP A 33 11.12 2.80 -8.85
C ASP A 33 10.49 4.12 -9.35
N TYR A 34 9.16 4.18 -9.43
CA TYR A 34 8.45 5.39 -9.88
C TYR A 34 8.57 6.54 -8.87
N LEU A 35 8.54 6.27 -7.57
CA LEU A 35 8.73 7.29 -6.53
C LEU A 35 10.11 7.95 -6.68
N GLU A 36 11.16 7.16 -6.91
CA GLU A 36 12.52 7.66 -7.11
C GLU A 36 12.65 8.41 -8.44
N ALA A 37 12.15 7.82 -9.54
CA ALA A 37 12.24 8.42 -10.87
C ALA A 37 11.44 9.72 -11.01
N GLN A 38 10.39 9.91 -10.20
CA GLN A 38 9.52 11.09 -10.22
C GLN A 38 9.79 12.05 -9.07
N THR A 39 10.93 11.93 -8.38
CA THR A 39 11.28 12.73 -7.20
C THR A 39 11.04 14.22 -7.42
N ASP A 40 11.59 14.80 -8.49
CA ASP A 40 11.48 16.25 -8.73
C ASP A 40 10.04 16.70 -8.97
N VAL A 41 9.25 15.87 -9.65
CA VAL A 41 7.82 16.16 -9.92
C VAL A 41 7.03 16.16 -8.63
N ILE A 42 7.24 15.15 -7.77
CA ILE A 42 6.57 15.01 -6.48
C ILE A 42 6.95 16.15 -5.54
N LEU A 43 8.24 16.49 -5.43
CA LEU A 43 8.70 17.56 -4.55
C LEU A 43 8.21 18.95 -4.98
N ARG A 44 8.13 19.19 -6.29
CA ARG A 44 7.54 20.43 -6.80
C ARG A 44 6.06 20.54 -6.44
N ALA A 45 5.28 19.48 -6.64
CA ALA A 45 3.87 19.46 -6.26
C ALA A 45 3.68 19.66 -4.74
N ASN A 46 4.48 18.98 -3.91
CA ASN A 46 4.41 19.16 -2.47
C ASN A 46 4.80 20.56 -2.00
N ALA A 47 5.69 21.26 -2.72
CA ALA A 47 6.01 22.66 -2.41
C ALA A 47 4.82 23.59 -2.64
N GLU A 48 3.99 23.33 -3.65
CA GLU A 48 2.72 24.04 -3.88
C GLU A 48 1.74 23.77 -2.73
N ASP A 49 1.59 22.50 -2.31
CA ASP A 49 0.76 22.13 -1.17
C ASP A 49 1.20 22.82 0.13
N LEU A 50 2.52 22.89 0.39
CA LEU A 50 3.07 23.54 1.58
C LEU A 50 2.82 25.06 1.58
N ALA A 51 2.89 25.70 0.41
CA ALA A 51 2.61 27.12 0.29
C ALA A 51 1.12 27.40 0.58
N GLU A 52 0.23 26.60 0.01
CA GLU A 52 -1.22 26.71 0.25
C GLU A 52 -1.57 26.41 1.72
N ALA A 53 -1.03 25.32 2.28
CA ALA A 53 -1.25 24.96 3.68
C ALA A 53 -0.80 26.06 4.65
N ARG A 54 0.36 26.68 4.39
CA ARG A 54 0.86 27.80 5.20
C ARG A 54 -0.05 29.02 5.08
N ALA A 55 -0.52 29.35 3.87
CA ALA A 55 -1.48 30.44 3.66
C ALA A 55 -2.81 30.20 4.39
N ASN A 56 -3.23 28.92 4.49
CA ASN A 56 -4.43 28.50 5.21
C ASN A 56 -4.22 28.36 6.74
N GLY A 57 -3.05 28.74 7.26
CA GLY A 57 -2.78 28.78 8.69
C GLY A 57 -2.57 27.41 9.35
N LEU A 58 -2.13 26.39 8.61
CA LEU A 58 -1.71 25.13 9.22
C LEU A 58 -0.57 25.36 10.23
N SER A 59 -0.59 24.62 11.34
CA SER A 59 0.46 24.70 12.34
C SER A 59 1.78 24.13 11.79
N GLU A 60 2.91 24.61 12.32
CA GLU A 60 4.25 24.12 11.93
C GLU A 60 4.39 22.59 12.09
N ALA A 61 3.77 21.99 13.11
CA ALA A 61 3.77 20.55 13.29
C ALA A 61 3.02 19.80 12.17
N MET A 62 1.96 20.40 11.62
CA MET A 62 1.23 19.83 10.49
C MET A 62 1.96 20.07 9.17
N LEU A 63 2.61 21.23 9.01
CA LEU A 63 3.47 21.51 7.87
C LEU A 63 4.66 20.55 7.80
N ASP A 64 5.29 20.25 8.94
CA ASP A 64 6.36 19.24 9.00
C ASP A 64 5.86 17.86 8.57
N ARG A 65 4.65 17.44 8.99
CA ARG A 65 4.07 16.17 8.52
C ARG A 65 3.72 16.16 7.04
N LEU A 66 3.35 17.31 6.47
CA LEU A 66 3.03 17.45 5.06
C LEU A 66 4.29 17.49 4.18
N ALA A 67 5.41 17.99 4.72
CA ALA A 67 6.61 18.22 3.95
C ALA A 67 7.26 16.92 3.44
N LEU A 68 7.57 16.88 2.16
CA LEU A 68 8.41 15.87 1.53
C LEU A 68 9.79 16.47 1.25
N THR A 69 10.82 15.65 1.43
CA THR A 69 12.21 15.96 1.08
C THR A 69 12.77 14.80 0.27
N PRO A 70 13.87 14.98 -0.47
CA PRO A 70 14.51 13.87 -1.19
C PRO A 70 14.81 12.67 -0.27
N ALA A 71 15.28 12.94 0.96
CA ALA A 71 15.55 11.91 1.95
C ALA A 71 14.27 11.18 2.41
N ARG A 72 13.17 11.91 2.67
CA ARG A 72 11.89 11.29 3.04
C ARG A 72 11.32 10.44 1.90
N LEU A 73 11.39 10.92 0.67
CA LEU A 73 10.87 10.19 -0.49
C LEU A 73 11.69 8.93 -0.79
N SER A 74 13.01 9.01 -0.70
CA SER A 74 13.90 7.83 -0.77
C SER A 74 13.61 6.85 0.37
N GLY A 75 13.35 7.34 1.58
CA GLY A 75 12.87 6.52 2.70
C GLY A 75 11.58 5.78 2.39
N ILE A 76 10.56 6.47 1.85
CA ILE A 76 9.29 5.86 1.45
C ILE A 76 9.51 4.77 0.39
N ALA A 77 10.33 5.02 -0.64
CA ALA A 77 10.62 4.02 -1.66
C ALA A 77 11.35 2.80 -1.06
N SER A 78 12.30 3.02 -0.15
CA SER A 78 12.97 1.95 0.60
C SER A 78 11.99 1.13 1.45
N ASP A 79 11.07 1.78 2.15
CA ASP A 79 10.06 1.11 2.97
C ASP A 79 9.12 0.25 2.13
N VAL A 80 8.73 0.72 0.93
CA VAL A 80 7.96 -0.09 -0.03
C VAL A 80 8.72 -1.35 -0.43
N ARG A 81 10.03 -1.25 -0.74
CA ARG A 81 10.88 -2.42 -1.03
C ARG A 81 11.06 -3.32 0.19
N GLN A 82 11.06 -2.76 1.40
CA GLN A 82 11.11 -3.56 2.62
C GLN A 82 9.86 -4.43 2.77
N VAL A 83 8.68 -3.93 2.40
CA VAL A 83 7.44 -4.71 2.42
C VAL A 83 7.52 -5.93 1.50
N CYS A 84 8.20 -5.83 0.34
CA CYS A 84 8.42 -6.98 -0.55
C CYS A 84 9.12 -8.16 0.13
N ASN A 85 9.93 -7.90 1.17
CA ASN A 85 10.68 -8.92 1.91
C ASN A 85 9.88 -9.58 3.04
N LEU A 86 8.68 -9.08 3.34
CA LEU A 86 7.83 -9.65 4.37
C LEU A 86 7.12 -10.90 3.85
N ALA A 87 6.87 -11.86 4.75
CA ALA A 87 6.11 -13.05 4.39
C ALA A 87 4.66 -12.68 4.06
N ASP A 88 4.16 -13.14 2.92
CA ASP A 88 2.77 -12.89 2.51
C ASP A 88 1.81 -13.65 3.44
N PRO A 89 0.91 -12.95 4.15
CA PRO A 89 -0.04 -13.58 5.05
C PRO A 89 -1.21 -14.23 4.32
N VAL A 90 -1.46 -13.87 3.05
CA VAL A 90 -2.66 -14.30 2.32
C VAL A 90 -2.54 -15.78 1.93
N GLY A 91 -3.60 -16.54 2.19
CA GLY A 91 -3.66 -17.97 1.89
C GLY A 91 -3.03 -18.88 2.94
N GLN A 92 -2.36 -18.32 3.96
CA GLN A 92 -1.80 -19.12 5.06
C GLN A 92 -2.90 -19.90 5.79
N VAL A 93 -2.73 -21.21 5.89
CA VAL A 93 -3.54 -22.08 6.76
C VAL A 93 -3.07 -21.87 8.19
N ILE A 94 -3.99 -21.46 9.07
CA ILE A 94 -3.69 -21.20 10.48
C ILE A 94 -4.25 -22.27 11.41
N ASP A 95 -5.15 -23.11 10.91
CA ASP A 95 -5.80 -24.18 11.66
C ASP A 95 -6.47 -25.16 10.69
N GLY A 96 -6.74 -26.38 11.14
CA GLY A 96 -7.42 -27.38 10.33
C GLY A 96 -7.00 -28.81 10.60
N GLY A 97 -7.69 -29.75 9.96
CA GLY A 97 -7.44 -31.18 10.11
C GLY A 97 -8.37 -32.05 9.26
N LEU A 98 -8.15 -33.37 9.37
CA LEU A 98 -9.05 -34.39 8.83
C LEU A 98 -10.02 -34.80 9.94
N LEU A 99 -11.32 -34.74 9.66
CA LEU A 99 -12.35 -35.23 10.56
C LEU A 99 -12.51 -36.75 10.43
N ASP A 100 -13.11 -37.40 11.43
CA ASP A 100 -13.41 -38.84 11.42
C ASP A 100 -14.30 -39.26 10.24
N SER A 101 -15.08 -38.31 9.69
CA SER A 101 -15.88 -38.51 8.47
C SER A 101 -15.05 -38.54 7.17
N GLY A 102 -13.75 -38.26 7.23
CA GLY A 102 -12.87 -38.10 6.08
C GLY A 102 -12.90 -36.71 5.44
N LEU A 103 -13.66 -35.76 6.00
CA LEU A 103 -13.70 -34.38 5.50
C LEU A 103 -12.48 -33.59 5.97
N ARG A 104 -11.86 -32.84 5.07
CA ARG A 104 -10.75 -31.92 5.39
C ARG A 104 -11.28 -30.51 5.61
N ILE A 105 -11.00 -29.94 6.77
CA ILE A 105 -11.35 -28.57 7.13
C ILE A 105 -10.10 -27.74 7.36
N GLU A 106 -10.09 -26.51 6.87
CA GLU A 106 -8.97 -25.57 7.05
C GLU A 106 -9.49 -24.15 7.28
N ARG A 107 -8.81 -23.43 8.18
CA ARG A 107 -8.99 -22.00 8.39
C ARG A 107 -7.82 -21.27 7.74
N ARG A 108 -8.13 -20.37 6.80
CA ARG A 108 -7.13 -19.64 6.01
C ARG A 108 -7.24 -18.14 6.21
N ARG A 109 -6.11 -17.44 6.16
CA ARG A 109 -6.06 -15.97 6.12
C ARG A 109 -6.48 -15.46 4.74
N VAL A 110 -7.33 -14.45 4.73
CA VAL A 110 -7.80 -13.75 3.52
C VAL A 110 -7.69 -12.23 3.74
N PRO A 111 -7.60 -11.41 2.67
CA PRO A 111 -7.70 -9.96 2.78
C PRO A 111 -9.04 -9.55 3.42
N LEU A 112 -9.07 -8.41 4.12
CA LEU A 112 -10.30 -7.90 4.74
C LEU A 112 -11.37 -7.50 3.70
N GLY A 113 -10.94 -7.02 2.54
CA GLY A 113 -11.82 -6.45 1.51
C GLY A 113 -11.20 -6.52 0.14
#